data_AF-A0A9Q3GMT4-F1
#
_entry.id   AF-A0A9Q3GMT4-F1
#
_cell.length_a   1.000
_cell.length_b   1.000
_cell.length_c   1.000
_cell.angle_alpha   90.00
_cell.angle_beta   90.00
_cell.angle_gamma   90.00
#
_symmetry.space_group_name_H-M   'P 1'
#
loop_
_entity.id
_entity.type
_entity.pdbx_description
1 polymer ?
#
loop_
_entity_poly.entity_id
_entity_poly.type
_entity_poly.pdbx_seq_one_letter_code
_entity_poly.pdbx_strand_id
1 'polypeptide(L)'
;MFGDPNAVGKAEQELYNLRIKESGHVSLYISDFRILMSRIGDWGERADIHVYRRGLTSRLLDQLASHAGNFDTLQELMDITMELDTRYHERQKKKGSHQ
;
A
#
# COMPACT_ATOMS: atom_id res chain seq x y z
N MET A 1 8.60 11.71 -26.36
CA MET A 1 7.52 12.47 -25.70
C MET A 1 7.85 12.53 -24.22
N PHE A 2 8.21 13.69 -23.71
CA PHE A 2 8.35 13.89 -22.26
C PHE A 2 6.94 14.22 -21.77
N GLY A 3 6.36 13.32 -20.96
CA GLY A 3 5.03 13.53 -20.39
C GLY A 3 4.97 14.87 -19.65
N ASP A 4 3.81 15.52 -19.68
CA ASP A 4 3.57 16.79 -19.00
C ASP A 4 4.24 16.80 -17.61
N PRO A 5 5.21 17.69 -17.33
CA PRO A 5 5.88 17.77 -16.03
C PRO A 5 4.89 17.97 -14.88
N ASN A 6 3.77 18.65 -15.17
CA ASN A 6 2.67 18.82 -14.23
C ASN A 6 1.89 17.52 -13.95
N ALA A 7 1.84 16.58 -14.89
CA ALA A 7 1.15 15.31 -14.70
C ALA A 7 1.92 14.40 -13.73
N VAL A 8 3.26 14.39 -13.83
CA VAL A 8 4.12 13.65 -12.90
C VAL A 8 3.99 14.25 -11.50
N GLY A 9 4.22 15.55 -11.33
CA GLY A 9 4.12 16.20 -10.01
C GLY A 9 2.73 16.05 -9.35
N LYS A 10 1.66 16.02 -10.16
CA LYS A 10 0.31 15.74 -9.66
C LYS A 10 0.13 14.29 -9.24
N ALA A 11 0.64 13.33 -10.01
CA ALA A 11 0.60 11.91 -9.65
C ALA A 11 1.41 11.63 -8.36
N GLU A 12 2.56 12.29 -8.18
CA GLU A 12 3.36 12.21 -6.96
C GLU A 12 2.58 12.74 -5.75
N GLN A 13 1.90 13.88 -5.87
CA GLN A 13 1.02 14.40 -4.82
C GLN A 13 -0.16 13.48 -4.52
N GLU A 14 -0.79 12.92 -5.55
CA GLU A 14 -1.86 11.93 -5.39
C GLU A 14 -1.36 10.68 -4.67
N LEU A 15 -0.15 10.21 -5.00
CA LEU A 15 0.50 9.08 -4.35
C LEU A 15 0.81 9.35 -2.87
N TYR A 16 1.33 10.54 -2.55
CA TYR A 16 1.60 10.96 -1.17
C TYR A 16 0.33 11.13 -0.33
N ASN A 17 -0.78 11.50 -0.98
CA ASN A 17 -2.09 11.62 -0.34
C ASN A 17 -2.87 10.30 -0.33
N LEU A 18 -2.42 9.30 -1.10
CA LEU A 18 -3.03 7.98 -1.16
C LEU A 18 -2.85 7.31 0.20
N ARG A 19 -3.99 7.07 0.87
CA ARG A 19 -4.02 6.37 2.15
C ARG A 19 -5.08 5.28 2.11
N ILE A 20 -4.75 4.15 2.71
CA ILE A 20 -5.71 3.07 2.93
C ILE A 20 -6.79 3.58 3.89
N LYS A 21 -8.06 3.47 3.49
CA LYS A 21 -9.18 3.71 4.40
C LYS A 21 -9.21 2.59 5.44
N GLU A 22 -9.56 2.90 6.68
CA GLU A 22 -9.56 1.95 7.80
C GLU A 22 -10.46 0.72 7.57
N SER A 23 -11.52 0.88 6.77
CA SER A 23 -12.43 -0.18 6.33
C SER A 23 -12.16 -0.71 4.92
N GLY A 24 -11.18 -0.14 4.22
CA GLY A 24 -10.83 -0.49 2.85
C GLY A 24 -9.82 -1.63 2.77
N HIS A 25 -9.89 -2.40 1.69
CA HIS A 25 -8.95 -3.47 1.42
C HIS A 25 -7.61 -2.94 0.88
N VAL A 26 -6.51 -3.59 1.28
CA VAL A 26 -5.16 -3.28 0.78
C VAL A 26 -5.06 -3.49 -0.73
N SER A 27 -5.82 -4.43 -1.29
CA SER A 27 -5.81 -4.75 -2.72
C SER A 27 -6.18 -3.56 -3.64
N LEU A 28 -7.15 -2.74 -3.21
CA LEU A 28 -7.54 -1.53 -3.95
C LEU A 28 -6.42 -0.50 -3.91
N TYR A 29 -5.80 -0.31 -2.74
CA TYR A 29 -4.67 0.59 -2.57
C TYR A 29 -3.46 0.16 -3.41
N ILE A 30 -3.12 -1.13 -3.45
CA ILE A 30 -2.05 -1.66 -4.31
C ILE A 30 -2.32 -1.36 -5.78
N SER A 31 -3.58 -1.53 -6.22
CA SER A 31 -3.97 -1.27 -7.60
C SER A 31 -3.80 0.21 -7.96
N ASP A 32 -4.30 1.12 -7.10
CA ASP A 32 -4.16 2.57 -7.29
C ASP A 32 -2.69 3.01 -7.25
N PHE A 33 -1.91 2.44 -6.31
CA PHE A 33 -0.48 2.71 -6.18
C PHE A 33 0.28 2.33 -7.46
N ARG A 34 0.02 1.14 -8.02
CA ARG A 34 0.65 0.67 -9.27
C ARG A 34 0.28 1.54 -10.47
N ILE A 35 -0.96 2.02 -10.54
CA ILE A 35 -1.40 2.94 -11.60
C ILE A 35 -0.65 4.27 -11.51
N LEU A 36 -0.51 4.83 -10.31
CA LEU A 36 0.20 6.08 -10.07
C LEU A 36 1.70 5.94 -10.34
N MET A 37 2.32 4.86 -9.85
CA MET A 37 3.72 4.51 -10.15
C MET A 37 4.00 4.46 -11.66
N SER A 38 3.12 3.79 -12.43
CA SER A 38 3.24 3.71 -13.89
C SER A 38 3.20 5.08 -14.58
N ARG A 39 2.51 6.06 -13.99
CA ARG A 39 2.45 7.45 -14.50
C ARG A 39 3.67 8.29 -14.13
N ILE A 40 4.25 8.04 -12.96
CA ILE A 40 5.42 8.77 -12.45
C ILE A 40 6.71 8.24 -13.12
N GLY A 41 6.81 6.92 -13.29
CA GLY A 41 8.01 6.23 -13.75
C GLY A 41 8.80 5.60 -12.61
N ASP A 42 10.09 5.36 -12.83
CA ASP A 42 10.97 4.74 -11.83
C ASP A 42 11.48 5.78 -10.81
N TRP A 43 10.94 5.73 -9.59
CA TRP A 43 11.39 6.53 -8.43
C TRP A 43 12.51 5.83 -7.64
N GLY A 44 12.77 4.56 -7.94
CA GLY A 44 13.66 3.69 -7.20
C GLY A 44 12.96 2.98 -6.03
N GLU A 45 13.26 1.69 -5.90
CA GLU A 45 12.58 0.76 -4.98
C GLU A 45 12.56 1.24 -3.51
N ARG A 46 13.63 1.92 -3.05
CA ARG A 46 13.69 2.49 -1.70
C ARG A 46 12.68 3.62 -1.49
N ALA A 47 12.48 4.47 -2.49
CA ALA A 47 11.49 5.54 -2.42
C ALA A 47 10.08 4.95 -2.43
N ASP A 48 9.83 3.94 -3.27
CA ASP A 48 8.53 3.29 -3.37
C ASP A 48 8.13 2.63 -2.05
N ILE A 49 9.05 1.89 -1.42
CA ILE A 49 8.84 1.27 -0.11
C ILE A 49 8.51 2.34 0.95
N HIS A 50 9.22 3.46 0.95
CA HIS A 50 9.01 4.53 1.90
C HIS A 50 7.63 5.18 1.74
N VAL A 51 7.24 5.48 0.50
CA VAL A 51 5.96 6.12 0.17
C VAL A 51 4.81 5.16 0.44
N TYR A 52 4.96 3.89 0.06
CA TYR A 52 3.99 2.84 0.34
C TYR A 52 3.72 2.71 1.84
N ARG A 53 4.78 2.59 2.66
CA ARG A 53 4.66 2.52 4.13
C ARG A 53 3.91 3.72 4.71
N ARG A 54 4.10 4.92 4.15
CA ARG A 54 3.42 6.13 4.62
C ARG A 54 1.91 6.12 4.37
N GLY A 55 1.45 5.47 3.29
CA GLY A 55 0.03 5.35 2.96
C GLY A 55 -0.69 4.22 3.70
N LEU A 56 0.05 3.34 4.38
CA LEU A 56 -0.53 2.27 5.19
C LEU A 56 -1.23 2.82 6.44
N THR A 57 -2.26 2.12 6.88
CA THR A 57 -2.89 2.40 8.18
C THR A 57 -1.96 2.02 9.33
N SER A 58 -2.11 2.68 10.47
CA SER A 58 -1.36 2.37 11.70
C SER A 58 -1.46 0.88 12.07
N ARG A 59 -2.62 0.26 11.83
CA ARG A 59 -2.83 -1.16 12.06
C ARG A 59 -1.94 -2.06 11.19
N LEU A 60 -1.83 -1.77 9.90
CA LEU A 60 -0.96 -2.53 9.01
C LEU A 60 0.51 -2.28 9.35
N LEU A 61 0.87 -1.05 9.72
CA LEU A 61 2.22 -0.72 10.19
C LEU A 61 2.59 -1.50 11.45
N ASP A 62 1.68 -1.63 12.42
CA ASP A 62 1.89 -2.41 13.63
C ASP A 62 2.03 -3.92 13.33
N GLN A 63 1.17 -4.45 12.45
CA GLN A 63 1.29 -5.84 11.99
C GLN A 63 2.58 -6.10 11.21
N LEU A 64 3.02 -5.15 10.38
CA LEU A 64 4.30 -5.21 9.67
C LEU A 64 5.48 -5.11 10.64
N ALA A 65 5.42 -4.27 11.66
CA ALA A 65 6.46 -4.17 12.69
C ALA A 65 6.58 -5.47 13.50
N SER A 66 5.45 -6.15 13.74
CA SER A 66 5.44 -7.49 14.34
C SER A 66 5.95 -8.58 13.39
N HIS A 67 5.84 -8.37 12.08
CA HIS A 67 6.34 -9.28 11.06
C HIS A 67 7.84 -8.99 10.83
N ALA A 68 8.70 -9.73 11.52
CA ALA A 68 10.17 -9.60 11.49
C ALA A 68 10.83 -10.01 10.15
N GLY A 69 10.18 -9.75 9.01
CA GLY A 69 10.72 -9.96 7.67
C GLY A 69 11.48 -8.73 7.19
N ASN A 70 12.62 -8.95 6.54
CA ASN A 70 13.22 -7.91 5.69
C ASN A 70 12.37 -7.84 4.41
N PHE A 71 11.90 -6.63 4.10
CA PHE A 71 11.21 -6.34 2.84
C PHE A 71 12.25 -5.67 1.95
N ASP A 72 12.99 -6.46 1.19
CA ASP A 72 14.00 -5.92 0.28
C ASP A 72 13.36 -5.40 -1.01
N THR A 73 12.15 -5.88 -1.32
CA THR A 73 11.40 -5.45 -2.49
C THR A 73 10.04 -4.85 -2.18
N LEU A 74 9.59 -3.94 -3.04
CA LEU A 74 8.23 -3.38 -2.97
C LEU A 74 7.16 -4.47 -3.12
N GLN A 75 7.43 -5.45 -3.98
CA GLN A 75 6.51 -6.55 -4.25
C GLN A 75 6.28 -7.42 -3.00
N GLU A 76 7.34 -7.78 -2.28
CA GLU A 76 7.22 -8.52 -1.01
C GLU A 76 6.40 -7.75 0.03
N LEU A 77 6.61 -6.43 0.12
CA LEU A 77 5.84 -5.57 1.02
C LEU A 77 4.35 -5.57 0.67
N MET A 78 4.01 -5.54 -0.63
CA MET A 78 2.63 -5.62 -1.11
C MET A 78 1.99 -6.99 -0.81
N ASP A 79 2.73 -8.08 -1.00
CA ASP A 79 2.22 -9.42 -0.77
C ASP A 79 1.96 -9.67 0.73
N ILE A 80 2.89 -9.25 1.59
CA ILE A 80 2.74 -9.40 3.06
C ILE A 80 1.60 -8.54 3.58
N THR A 81 1.49 -7.28 3.15
CA THR A 81 0.38 -6.42 3.58
C THR A 81 -0.98 -6.95 3.12
N MET A 82 -1.06 -7.52 1.91
CA MET A 82 -2.26 -8.18 1.42
C MET A 82 -2.64 -9.41 2.27
N GLU A 83 -1.67 -10.27 2.60
CA GLU A 83 -1.90 -11.44 3.46
C GLU A 83 -2.40 -11.02 4.85
N LEU A 84 -1.77 -10.00 5.44
CA LEU A 84 -2.15 -9.46 6.75
C LEU A 84 -3.58 -8.91 6.76
N ASP A 85 -3.99 -8.24 5.68
CA ASP A 85 -5.34 -7.71 5.49
C ASP A 85 -6.37 -8.83 5.35
N THR A 86 -6.12 -9.80 4.46
CA THR A 86 -6.99 -10.97 4.27
C THR A 86 -7.18 -11.71 5.59
N ARG A 87 -6.09 -12.00 6.32
CA ARG A 87 -6.13 -12.69 7.61
C ARG A 87 -6.88 -11.91 8.68
N TYR A 88 -6.87 -10.57 8.63
CA TYR A 88 -7.68 -9.78 9.55
C TYR A 88 -9.16 -9.81 9.17
N HIS A 89 -9.49 -9.62 7.90
CA HIS A 89 -10.87 -9.67 7.43
C HIS A 89 -11.52 -11.04 7.69
N GLU A 90 -10.77 -12.14 7.52
CA GLU A 90 -11.25 -13.48 7.89
C GLU A 90 -11.50 -13.61 9.40
N ARG A 91 -10.60 -13.07 10.25
CA ARG A 91 -10.80 -13.05 11.71
C ARG A 91 -12.01 -12.24 12.11
N GLN A 92 -12.26 -11.09 11.46
CA GLN A 92 -13.44 -10.27 11.74
C GLN A 92 -14.74 -10.93 11.27
N LYS A 93 -14.75 -11.54 10.08
CA LYS A 93 -15.92 -12.31 9.60
C LYS A 93 -16.29 -13.42 10.57
N LYS A 94 -15.32 -14.18 11.08
CA LYS A 94 -15.56 -15.26 12.06
C LYS A 94 -16.10 -14.77 13.40
N LYS A 95 -15.75 -13.56 13.83
CA LYS A 95 -16.27 -12.97 15.09
C LYS A 95 -17.67 -12.36 14.94
N GLY A 96 -18.10 -12.02 13.73
CA GLY A 96 -19.43 -11.47 13.45
C GLY A 96 -20.53 -12.51 13.17
N SER A 97 -20.20 -13.80 13.12
CA SER A 97 -21.16 -14.88 12.77
C SER A 97 -21.69 -15.67 13.97
N HIS A 98 -21.69 -15.08 15.17
CA HIS A 98 -22.19 -15.73 16.39
C HIS A 98 -23.27 -14.90 17.11
N GLN A 99 -24.11 -14.22 16.34
CA GLN A 99 -25.30 -13.56 16.86
C GLN A 99 -26.56 -14.10 16.19
#